data_AF-G0NKV8-F1
#
_entry.id   AF-G0NKV8-F1
#
_cell.length_a   1.000
_cell.length_b   1.000
_cell.length_c   1.000
_cell.angle_alpha   90.00
_cell.angle_beta   90.00
_cell.angle_gamma   90.00
#
_symmetry.space_group_name_H-M   'P 1'
#
loop_
_entity.id
_entity.type
_entity.pdbx_description
1 polymer ?
#
loop_
_entity_poly.entity_id
_entity_poly.type
_entity_poly.pdbx_seq_one_letter_code
_entity_poly.pdbx_strand_id
1 'polypeptide(L)'
;MNSYLDYAATLGYCKSHFFVCSLRDNGSFLFNKRPKDMVIYDQTKLTNWYKKVLDNNDGSVESYQQNLPSYFDDCKTIEEFIRNLLVSDLLRDMLIGTLQGVAYGPFASGTDYLFEILRASIKLYFSESGKQLIFITLAKKQSSSTSTNQKRIYHLMTESRKSYMDNLERQKLEFDTLEKAKKSTAKIFELLQSETQSNKENSQ
;
A
#
# COMPACT_ATOMS: atom_id res chain seq x y z
N MET A 1 3.79 4.94 12.10
CA MET A 1 2.96 3.79 11.64
C MET A 1 1.92 3.42 12.68
N ASN A 2 2.30 3.21 13.95
CA ASN A 2 1.34 2.92 15.03
C ASN A 2 0.23 3.98 15.13
N SER A 3 0.58 5.27 15.19
CA SER A 3 -0.43 6.34 15.22
C SER A 3 -1.33 6.40 13.98
N TYR A 4 -0.88 5.91 12.82
CA TYR A 4 -1.71 5.81 11.63
C TYR A 4 -2.75 4.69 11.77
N LEU A 5 -2.35 3.53 12.29
CA LEU A 5 -3.26 2.43 12.61
C LEU A 5 -4.25 2.84 13.72
N ASP A 6 -3.76 3.58 14.72
CA ASP A 6 -4.61 4.11 15.78
C ASP A 6 -5.67 5.05 15.25
N TYR A 7 -5.27 5.98 14.38
CA TYR A 7 -6.18 6.89 13.71
C TYR A 7 -7.19 6.14 12.83
N ALA A 8 -6.74 5.17 12.03
CA ALA A 8 -7.65 4.34 11.24
C ALA A 8 -8.70 3.63 12.11
N ALA A 9 -8.30 3.08 13.25
CA ALA A 9 -9.24 2.48 14.20
C ALA A 9 -10.25 3.49 14.76
N THR A 10 -9.84 4.74 15.04
CA THR A 10 -10.78 5.80 15.48
C THR A 10 -11.81 6.16 14.40
N LEU A 11 -11.47 5.98 13.13
CA LEU A 11 -12.39 6.16 12.01
C LEU A 11 -13.34 4.97 11.81
N GLY A 12 -13.17 3.88 12.57
CA GLY A 12 -13.98 2.67 12.48
C GLY A 12 -13.42 1.58 11.55
N TYR A 13 -12.20 1.75 11.01
CA TYR A 13 -11.55 0.67 10.27
C TYR A 13 -11.18 -0.48 11.21
N CYS A 14 -11.63 -1.69 10.89
CA CYS A 14 -11.39 -2.89 11.71
C CYS A 14 -10.25 -3.77 11.16
N LYS A 15 -9.76 -3.46 9.96
CA LYS A 15 -8.75 -4.25 9.24
C LYS A 15 -7.76 -3.33 8.53
N SER A 16 -6.50 -3.73 8.48
CA SER A 16 -5.44 -3.08 7.73
C SER A 16 -4.48 -4.12 7.17
N HIS A 17 -3.68 -3.73 6.19
CA HIS A 17 -2.77 -4.63 5.50
C HIS A 17 -1.45 -3.95 5.17
N PHE A 18 -0.35 -4.67 5.37
CA PHE A 18 0.96 -4.25 4.88
C PHE A 18 1.47 -5.24 3.84
N PHE A 19 1.68 -4.76 2.61
CA PHE A 19 2.45 -5.49 1.62
C PHE A 19 3.94 -5.19 1.83
N VAL A 20 4.65 -6.14 2.41
CA VAL A 20 6.08 -6.04 2.70
C VAL A 20 6.85 -6.52 1.49
N CYS A 21 7.41 -5.56 0.74
CA CYS A 21 8.25 -5.81 -0.42
C CYS A 21 9.54 -5.01 -0.26
N SER A 22 10.67 -5.70 -0.04
CA SER A 22 11.97 -5.04 -0.10
C SER A 22 12.23 -4.51 -1.51
N LEU A 23 12.96 -3.40 -1.62
CA LEU A 23 13.42 -2.91 -2.91
C LEU A 23 14.41 -3.92 -3.50
N ARG A 24 14.25 -4.23 -4.79
CA ARG A 24 15.32 -4.85 -5.58
C ARG A 24 16.38 -3.81 -5.91
N ASP A 25 17.59 -4.26 -6.24
CA ASP A 25 18.78 -3.41 -6.40
C ASP A 25 18.51 -2.15 -7.25
N ASN A 26 19.02 -1.01 -6.75
CA ASN A 26 18.91 0.34 -7.33
C ASN A 26 17.52 0.98 -7.47
N GLY A 27 16.42 0.28 -7.13
CA GLY A 27 15.07 0.85 -7.19
C GLY A 27 14.81 1.92 -6.12
N SER A 28 13.82 2.79 -6.31
CA SER A 28 13.37 3.74 -5.29
C SER A 28 11.84 3.80 -5.23
N PHE A 29 11.27 3.77 -4.01
CA PHE A 29 9.81 3.87 -3.86
C PHE A 29 9.31 5.31 -3.97
N LEU A 30 9.91 6.25 -3.22
CA LEU A 30 9.44 7.63 -3.15
C LEU A 30 10.54 8.66 -3.41
N PHE A 31 11.78 8.40 -3.02
CA PHE A 31 12.85 9.39 -3.13
C PHE A 31 13.79 9.04 -4.28
N ASN A 32 13.91 9.94 -5.26
CA ASN A 32 14.82 9.76 -6.38
C ASN A 32 16.28 9.84 -5.92
N LYS A 33 17.05 8.78 -6.22
CA LYS A 33 18.43 8.52 -5.74
C LYS A 33 18.57 8.50 -4.22
N ARG A 34 19.11 7.40 -3.71
CA ARG A 34 19.35 7.19 -2.27
C ARG A 34 20.82 7.42 -1.92
N PRO A 35 21.14 7.72 -0.65
CA PRO A 35 22.52 7.73 -0.20
C PRO A 35 23.16 6.36 -0.43
N LYS A 36 24.42 6.35 -0.90
CA LYS A 36 25.12 5.10 -1.29
C LYS A 36 25.33 4.14 -0.11
N ASP A 37 25.45 4.70 1.08
CA ASP A 37 25.66 4.02 2.35
C ASP A 37 24.35 3.67 3.08
N MET A 38 23.18 4.04 2.52
CA MET A 38 21.90 3.71 3.11
C MET A 38 21.66 2.19 3.08
N VAL A 39 21.63 1.57 4.26
CA VAL A 39 21.32 0.15 4.38
C VAL A 39 19.88 -0.11 3.95
N ILE A 40 19.72 -0.94 2.92
CA ILE A 40 18.41 -1.40 2.46
C ILE A 40 18.18 -2.77 3.07
N TYR A 41 17.11 -2.88 3.84
CA TYR A 41 16.73 -4.16 4.42
C TYR A 41 16.32 -5.14 3.33
N ASP A 42 16.92 -6.33 3.40
CA ASP A 42 16.40 -7.50 2.71
C ASP A 42 14.98 -7.82 3.20
N GLN A 43 14.31 -8.70 2.46
CA GLN A 43 12.92 -9.07 2.71
C GLN A 43 12.69 -9.59 4.14
N THR A 44 13.62 -10.37 4.69
CA THR A 44 13.52 -10.94 6.04
C THR A 44 13.66 -9.86 7.12
N LYS A 45 14.68 -9.01 7.02
CA LYS A 45 14.89 -7.89 7.95
C LYS A 45 13.75 -6.90 7.91
N LEU A 46 13.24 -6.59 6.71
CA LEU A 46 12.10 -5.69 6.56
C LEU A 46 10.84 -6.28 7.19
N THR A 47 10.57 -7.57 6.97
CA THR A 47 9.45 -8.28 7.60
C THR A 47 9.54 -8.25 9.12
N ASN A 48 10.72 -8.55 9.67
CA ASN A 48 10.93 -8.52 11.13
C ASN A 48 10.82 -7.11 11.70
N TRP A 49 11.22 -6.08 10.93
CA TRP A 49 11.01 -4.69 11.34
C TRP A 49 9.52 -4.36 11.44
N TYR A 50 8.70 -4.74 10.45
CA TYR A 50 7.24 -4.55 10.51
C TYR A 50 6.62 -5.29 11.70
N LYS A 51 7.01 -6.54 11.95
CA LYS A 51 6.56 -7.32 13.13
C LYS A 51 6.89 -6.59 14.42
N LYS A 52 8.13 -6.14 14.59
CA LYS A 52 8.55 -5.38 15.77
C LYS A 52 7.72 -4.10 15.94
N VAL A 53 7.35 -3.40 14.87
CA VAL A 53 6.49 -2.21 14.99
C VAL A 53 5.09 -2.58 15.50
N LEU A 54 4.53 -3.69 15.01
CA LEU A 54 3.22 -4.19 15.42
C LEU A 54 3.23 -4.78 16.84
N ASP A 55 4.29 -5.51 17.22
CA ASP A 55 4.46 -6.08 18.56
C ASP A 55 4.57 -5.00 19.64
N ASN A 56 5.10 -3.82 19.29
CA ASN A 56 5.20 -2.65 20.18
C ASN A 56 4.00 -1.69 20.01
N ASN A 57 2.89 -2.15 19.42
CA ASN A 57 1.68 -1.36 19.33
C ASN A 57 0.72 -1.77 20.44
N ASP A 58 0.81 -1.10 21.59
CA ASP A 58 -0.12 -1.26 22.72
C ASP A 58 -1.46 -0.54 22.48
N GLY A 59 -1.66 0.00 21.28
CA GLY A 59 -2.80 0.84 20.91
C GLY A 59 -3.92 0.05 20.27
N SER A 60 -4.19 0.33 19.01
CA SER A 60 -5.34 -0.21 18.29
C SER A 60 -5.08 -1.54 17.57
N VAL A 61 -3.93 -2.21 17.71
CA VAL A 61 -3.67 -3.50 17.05
C VAL A 61 -4.08 -4.65 17.98
N GLU A 62 -5.11 -5.41 17.61
CA GLU A 62 -5.53 -6.59 18.40
C GLU A 62 -4.71 -7.83 18.06
N SER A 63 -4.48 -8.05 16.76
CA SER A 63 -3.74 -9.20 16.26
C SER A 63 -3.22 -8.93 14.85
N TYR A 64 -2.20 -9.68 14.44
CA TYR A 64 -1.77 -9.70 13.05
C TYR A 64 -1.28 -11.09 12.65
N GLN A 65 -1.36 -11.40 11.36
CA GLN A 65 -0.94 -12.67 10.80
C GLN A 65 -0.38 -12.52 9.38
N GLN A 66 0.43 -13.48 8.95
CA GLN A 66 1.08 -13.46 7.63
C GLN A 66 0.43 -14.42 6.62
N ASN A 67 -0.29 -15.42 7.13
CA ASN A 67 -1.10 -16.30 6.31
C ASN A 67 -2.41 -15.62 5.97
N LEU A 68 -3.00 -16.00 4.83
CA LEU A 68 -4.34 -15.57 4.45
C LEU A 68 -5.32 -15.93 5.59
N PRO A 69 -6.02 -14.94 6.18
CA PRO A 69 -7.00 -15.17 7.23
C PRO A 69 -8.14 -16.09 6.81
N SER A 70 -8.67 -16.85 7.78
CA SER A 70 -9.80 -17.75 7.56
C SER A 70 -11.05 -17.04 7.07
N TYR A 71 -11.21 -15.75 7.36
CA TYR A 71 -12.34 -14.97 6.82
C TYR A 71 -12.28 -14.82 5.28
N PHE A 72 -11.15 -15.09 4.63
CA PHE A 72 -11.10 -15.21 3.16
C PHE A 72 -11.69 -16.54 2.66
N ASP A 73 -11.79 -17.54 3.53
CA ASP A 73 -12.48 -18.80 3.25
C ASP A 73 -14.00 -18.60 3.23
N ASP A 74 -14.50 -17.68 4.07
CA ASP A 74 -15.92 -17.33 4.21
C ASP A 74 -16.47 -16.38 3.14
N CYS A 75 -15.61 -15.81 2.29
CA CYS A 75 -16.01 -14.91 1.20
C CYS A 75 -16.98 -15.62 0.24
N LYS A 76 -18.17 -15.06 0.05
CA LYS A 76 -19.21 -15.64 -0.81
C LYS A 76 -19.14 -15.17 -2.26
N THR A 77 -18.49 -14.03 -2.50
CA THR A 77 -18.31 -13.46 -3.85
C THR A 77 -16.87 -13.04 -4.12
N ILE A 78 -16.44 -13.13 -5.39
CA ILE A 78 -15.09 -12.69 -5.81
C ILE A 78 -14.93 -11.20 -5.50
N GLU A 79 -15.99 -10.41 -5.61
CA GLU A 79 -15.98 -9.00 -5.23
C GLU A 79 -15.73 -8.78 -3.75
N GLU A 80 -16.31 -9.59 -2.87
CA GLU A 80 -16.05 -9.55 -1.43
C GLU A 80 -14.60 -9.93 -1.12
N PHE A 81 -14.08 -10.96 -1.77
CA PHE A 81 -12.69 -11.36 -1.67
C PHE A 81 -11.74 -10.26 -2.15
N ILE A 82 -12.01 -9.66 -3.30
CA ILE A 82 -11.25 -8.51 -3.83
C ILE A 82 -11.36 -7.33 -2.86
N ARG A 83 -12.56 -6.96 -2.40
CA ARG A 83 -12.76 -5.87 -1.43
C ARG A 83 -11.95 -6.08 -0.16
N ASN A 84 -11.88 -7.32 0.33
CA ASN A 84 -11.08 -7.70 1.50
C ASN A 84 -9.56 -7.72 1.19
N LEU A 85 -9.16 -7.97 -0.06
CA LEU A 85 -7.76 -8.04 -0.50
C LEU A 85 -7.20 -6.74 -1.08
N LEU A 86 -7.99 -5.69 -1.32
CA LEU A 86 -7.52 -4.47 -1.99
C LEU A 86 -6.36 -3.81 -1.21
N VAL A 87 -5.15 -4.24 -1.57
CA VAL A 87 -3.88 -3.88 -0.97
C VAL A 87 -2.91 -3.76 -2.14
N SER A 88 -2.72 -2.53 -2.59
CA SER A 88 -1.83 -2.14 -3.71
C SER A 88 -2.33 -2.48 -5.13
N ASP A 89 -1.93 -1.61 -6.07
CA ASP A 89 -2.10 -1.78 -7.51
C ASP A 89 -1.48 -3.11 -8.01
N LEU A 90 -0.43 -3.61 -7.37
CA LEU A 90 0.24 -4.84 -7.78
C LEU A 90 -0.62 -6.11 -7.57
N LEU A 91 -1.31 -6.21 -6.44
CA LEU A 91 -2.23 -7.32 -6.21
C LEU A 91 -3.47 -7.18 -7.09
N ARG A 92 -3.90 -5.95 -7.37
CA ARG A 92 -4.97 -5.69 -8.34
C ARG A 92 -4.57 -6.12 -9.76
N ASP A 93 -3.37 -5.79 -10.22
CA ASP A 93 -2.88 -6.16 -11.55
C ASP A 93 -2.68 -7.67 -11.67
N MET A 94 -2.18 -8.32 -10.61
CA MET A 94 -2.10 -9.79 -10.52
C MET A 94 -3.49 -10.42 -10.57
N LEU A 95 -4.45 -9.90 -9.79
CA LEU A 95 -5.85 -10.33 -9.79
C LEU A 95 -6.46 -10.20 -11.20
N ILE A 96 -6.26 -9.06 -11.87
CA ILE A 96 -6.75 -8.82 -13.23
C ILE A 96 -6.11 -9.82 -14.21
N GLY A 97 -4.80 -10.04 -14.15
CA GLY A 97 -4.10 -10.99 -15.01
C GLY A 97 -4.58 -12.43 -14.82
N THR A 98 -4.77 -12.87 -13.58
CA THR A 98 -5.33 -14.19 -13.27
C THR A 98 -6.77 -14.32 -13.76
N LEU A 99 -7.61 -13.30 -13.52
CA LEU A 99 -9.00 -13.29 -13.98
C LEU A 99 -9.10 -13.32 -15.51
N GLN A 100 -8.23 -12.58 -16.22
CA GLN A 100 -8.14 -12.64 -17.68
C GLN A 100 -7.70 -14.03 -18.16
N GLY A 101 -6.66 -14.61 -17.55
CA GLY A 101 -6.19 -15.96 -17.90
C GLY A 101 -7.26 -17.04 -17.74
N VAL A 102 -8.14 -16.92 -16.73
CA VAL A 102 -9.25 -17.86 -16.53
C VAL A 102 -10.43 -17.56 -17.46
N ALA A 103 -10.78 -16.29 -17.70
CA ALA A 103 -11.89 -15.90 -18.58
C ALA A 103 -11.66 -16.31 -20.05
N TYR A 104 -10.39 -16.39 -20.48
CA TYR A 104 -10.01 -16.83 -21.82
C TYR A 104 -9.53 -18.30 -21.88
N GLY A 105 -9.56 -19.03 -20.76
CA GLY A 105 -9.20 -20.44 -20.70
C GLY A 105 -10.37 -21.36 -21.09
N PRO A 106 -10.09 -22.59 -21.58
CA PRO A 106 -11.13 -23.54 -22.00
C PRO A 106 -11.98 -24.12 -20.85
N PHE A 107 -11.74 -23.69 -19.60
CA PHE A 107 -12.38 -24.17 -18.38
C PHE A 107 -13.08 -23.03 -17.63
N ALA A 108 -13.96 -22.30 -18.32
CA ALA A 108 -14.82 -21.31 -17.68
C ALA A 108 -16.02 -22.01 -17.01
N SER A 109 -15.82 -22.59 -15.82
CA SER A 109 -16.93 -23.19 -15.07
C SER A 109 -16.85 -22.86 -13.58
N GLY A 110 -17.75 -21.97 -13.13
CA GLY A 110 -18.12 -21.77 -11.72
C GLY A 110 -17.31 -20.71 -10.97
N THR A 111 -18.01 -19.96 -10.11
CA THR A 111 -17.41 -18.98 -9.18
C THR A 111 -16.45 -19.63 -8.20
N ASP A 112 -16.75 -20.85 -7.75
CA ASP A 112 -15.94 -21.59 -6.76
C ASP A 112 -14.57 -21.98 -7.30
N TYR A 113 -14.50 -22.34 -8.59
CA TYR A 113 -13.24 -22.65 -9.27
C TYR A 113 -12.34 -21.41 -9.41
N LEU A 114 -12.94 -20.25 -9.72
CA LEU A 114 -12.23 -18.96 -9.78
C LEU A 114 -11.65 -18.58 -8.42
N PHE A 115 -12.38 -18.80 -7.32
CA PHE A 115 -11.86 -18.56 -5.98
C PHE A 115 -10.64 -19.40 -5.66
N GLU A 116 -10.68 -20.69 -5.98
CA GLU A 116 -9.55 -21.59 -5.73
C GLU A 116 -8.32 -21.21 -6.56
N ILE A 117 -8.49 -20.85 -7.84
CA ILE A 117 -7.38 -20.35 -8.66
C ILE A 117 -6.80 -19.06 -8.07
N LEU A 118 -7.64 -18.12 -7.65
CA LEU A 118 -7.19 -16.86 -7.05
C LEU A 118 -6.42 -17.10 -5.75
N ARG A 119 -6.96 -17.92 -4.85
CA ARG A 119 -6.31 -18.31 -3.59
C ARG A 119 -4.96 -18.99 -3.88
N ALA A 120 -4.92 -19.94 -4.80
CA ALA A 120 -3.70 -20.63 -5.19
C ALA A 120 -2.67 -19.66 -5.79
N SER A 121 -3.09 -18.75 -6.67
CA SER A 121 -2.22 -17.75 -7.30
C SER A 121 -1.61 -16.80 -6.28
N ILE A 122 -2.40 -16.35 -5.31
CA ILE A 122 -1.94 -15.49 -4.22
C ILE A 122 -0.93 -16.24 -3.34
N LYS A 123 -1.25 -17.48 -2.95
CA LYS A 123 -0.33 -18.33 -2.16
C LYS A 123 0.98 -18.54 -2.91
N LEU A 124 0.91 -18.90 -4.19
CA LEU A 124 2.07 -19.13 -5.05
C LEU A 124 2.93 -17.87 -5.19
N TYR A 125 2.30 -16.72 -5.44
CA TYR A 125 3.00 -15.44 -5.55
C TYR A 125 3.80 -15.13 -4.30
N PHE A 126 3.22 -15.30 -3.10
CA PHE A 126 3.93 -15.03 -1.85
C PHE A 126 4.98 -16.09 -1.52
N SER A 127 4.75 -17.37 -1.86
CA SER A 127 5.76 -18.42 -1.65
C SER A 127 6.97 -18.26 -2.58
N GLU A 128 6.76 -17.93 -3.86
CA GLU A 128 7.84 -17.84 -4.85
C GLU A 128 8.59 -16.51 -4.79
N SER A 129 7.89 -15.40 -4.53
CA SER A 129 8.52 -14.07 -4.51
C SER A 129 9.26 -13.76 -3.21
N GLY A 130 9.03 -14.55 -2.15
CA GLY A 130 9.48 -14.28 -0.78
C GLY A 130 8.82 -13.06 -0.14
N LYS A 131 7.95 -12.33 -0.87
CA LYS A 131 7.23 -11.16 -0.36
C LYS A 131 6.18 -11.59 0.65
N GLN A 132 5.76 -10.66 1.51
CA GLN A 132 4.86 -10.96 2.61
C GLN A 132 3.68 -9.99 2.62
N LEU A 133 2.49 -10.50 2.92
CA LEU A 133 1.32 -9.69 3.21
C LEU A 133 0.97 -9.89 4.69
N ILE A 134 0.99 -8.82 5.47
CA ILE A 134 0.64 -8.85 6.88
C ILE A 134 -0.79 -8.33 7.01
N PHE A 135 -1.68 -9.18 7.49
CA PHE A 135 -3.08 -8.86 7.80
C PHE A 135 -3.16 -8.42 9.25
N ILE A 136 -3.77 -7.26 9.50
CA ILE A 136 -3.83 -6.62 10.82
C ILE A 136 -5.29 -6.46 11.20
N THR A 137 -5.67 -6.96 12.37
CA THR A 137 -6.97 -6.70 13.00
C THR A 137 -6.83 -5.49 13.93
N LEU A 138 -7.69 -4.50 13.72
CA LEU A 138 -7.72 -3.29 14.54
C LEU A 138 -8.85 -3.36 15.57
N ALA A 139 -8.55 -2.88 16.77
CA ALA A 139 -9.51 -2.77 17.85
C ALA A 139 -10.65 -1.84 17.48
N LYS A 140 -11.87 -2.33 17.64
CA LYS A 140 -13.07 -1.55 17.35
C LYS A 140 -13.23 -0.46 18.40
N LYS A 141 -12.71 0.74 18.11
CA LYS A 141 -13.03 1.93 18.91
C LYS A 141 -14.48 2.32 18.59
N GLN A 142 -15.31 2.48 19.62
CA GLN A 142 -16.72 2.85 19.47
C GLN A 142 -16.85 4.14 18.64
N SER A 143 -17.12 4.01 17.35
CA SER A 143 -17.60 5.10 16.50
C SER A 143 -18.91 4.66 15.86
N SER A 144 -19.93 5.50 16.00
CA SER A 144 -21.30 5.22 15.55
C SER A 144 -21.52 5.37 14.05
N SER A 145 -20.49 5.73 13.28
CA SER A 145 -20.50 5.77 11.82
C SER A 145 -19.07 6.02 11.29
N THR A 146 -18.72 5.37 10.18
CA THR A 146 -17.54 5.65 9.37
C THR A 146 -17.72 6.99 8.63
N SER A 147 -17.76 8.11 9.35
CA SER A 147 -17.78 9.44 8.72
C SER A 147 -16.39 10.06 8.74
N THR A 148 -15.63 9.89 7.66
CA THR A 148 -14.43 10.68 7.44
C THR A 148 -14.85 12.09 7.01
N ASN A 149 -14.94 13.04 7.95
CA ASN A 149 -15.13 14.47 7.64
C ASN A 149 -13.91 15.13 6.96
N GLN A 150 -12.99 14.32 6.41
CA GLN A 150 -11.81 14.82 5.73
C GLN A 150 -12.18 15.22 4.29
N LYS A 151 -11.95 16.49 3.97
CA LYS A 151 -12.05 16.98 2.59
C LYS A 151 -11.02 16.26 1.74
N ARG A 152 -11.43 15.79 0.56
CA ARG A 152 -10.51 15.25 -0.44
C ARG A 152 -9.52 16.34 -0.84
N ILE A 153 -8.23 16.05 -0.72
CA ILE A 153 -7.15 16.91 -1.20
C ILE A 153 -6.72 16.34 -2.56
N TYR A 154 -6.94 17.09 -3.62
CA TYR A 154 -6.47 16.75 -4.96
C TYR A 154 -5.20 17.52 -5.28
N HIS A 155 -4.19 16.84 -5.82
CA HIS A 155 -2.92 17.44 -6.20
C HIS A 155 -2.24 16.58 -7.26
N LEU A 156 -1.93 17.14 -8.42
CA LEU A 156 -1.42 16.40 -9.59
C LEU A 156 -0.10 15.68 -9.26
N MET A 157 0.83 16.40 -8.63
CA MET A 157 2.13 15.83 -8.23
C MET A 157 2.01 14.62 -7.29
N THR A 158 1.04 14.60 -6.38
CA THR A 158 0.92 13.54 -5.35
C THR A 158 -0.23 12.58 -5.59
N GLU A 159 -0.90 12.68 -6.75
CA GLU A 159 -2.02 11.82 -7.12
C GLU A 159 -1.61 10.34 -7.23
N SER A 160 -0.40 10.09 -7.71
CA SER A 160 0.15 8.74 -7.81
C SER A 160 1.66 8.75 -7.57
N ARG A 161 2.20 7.58 -7.21
CA ARG A 161 3.65 7.38 -7.14
C ARG A 161 4.34 7.74 -8.46
N LYS A 162 3.75 7.36 -9.60
CA LYS A 162 4.33 7.64 -10.93
C LYS A 162 4.43 9.14 -11.16
N SER A 163 3.34 9.88 -10.97
CA SER A 163 3.33 11.34 -11.13
C SER A 163 4.38 12.00 -10.24
N TYR A 164 4.47 11.56 -8.99
CA TYR A 164 5.45 12.06 -8.03
C TYR A 164 6.89 11.79 -8.47
N MET A 165 7.23 10.54 -8.83
CA MET A 165 8.58 10.16 -9.26
C MET A 165 8.98 10.85 -10.57
N ASP A 166 8.09 10.92 -11.57
CA ASP A 166 8.33 11.62 -12.83
C ASP A 166 8.59 13.12 -12.59
N ASN A 167 7.92 13.73 -11.60
CA ASN A 167 8.18 15.10 -11.20
C ASN A 167 9.58 15.27 -10.59
N LEU A 168 9.97 14.39 -9.64
CA LEU A 168 11.31 14.41 -9.04
C LEU A 168 12.41 14.27 -10.11
N GLU A 169 12.25 13.35 -11.07
CA GLU A 169 13.22 13.12 -12.14
C GLU A 169 13.34 14.33 -13.07
N ARG A 170 12.19 14.86 -13.55
CA ARG A 170 12.14 16.04 -14.42
C ARG A 170 12.77 17.28 -13.78
N GLN A 171 12.55 17.46 -12.48
CA GLN A 171 13.11 18.57 -11.70
C GLN A 171 14.53 18.29 -11.18
N LYS A 172 15.09 17.10 -11.48
CA LYS A 172 16.41 16.63 -11.02
C LYS A 172 16.58 16.72 -9.50
N LEU A 173 15.51 16.40 -8.77
CA LEU A 173 15.49 16.37 -7.31
C LEU A 173 16.06 15.04 -6.84
N GLU A 174 17.11 15.11 -6.03
CA GLU A 174 17.89 13.95 -5.58
C GLU A 174 18.01 13.94 -4.05
N PHE A 175 18.15 12.74 -3.48
CA PHE A 175 18.20 12.50 -2.03
C PHE A 175 19.44 11.69 -1.60
N ASP A 176 20.51 11.71 -2.40
CA ASP A 176 21.75 10.96 -2.14
C ASP A 176 22.68 11.64 -1.12
N THR A 177 22.50 12.92 -0.83
CA THR A 177 23.20 13.65 0.23
C THR A 177 22.24 14.51 1.03
N LEU A 178 22.63 14.86 2.27
CA LEU A 178 21.81 15.73 3.13
C LEU A 178 21.51 17.08 2.47
N GLU A 179 22.51 17.72 1.85
CA GLU A 179 22.35 19.02 1.22
C GLU A 179 21.41 18.99 0.01
N LYS A 180 21.51 17.93 -0.81
CA LYS A 180 20.56 17.73 -1.91
C LYS A 180 19.17 17.42 -1.38
N ALA A 181 19.04 16.57 -0.37
CA ALA A 181 17.75 16.25 0.24
C ALA A 181 17.04 17.50 0.79
N LYS A 182 17.77 18.42 1.45
CA LYS A 182 17.22 19.70 1.92
C LYS A 182 16.72 20.56 0.75
N LYS A 183 17.53 20.74 -0.30
CA LYS A 183 17.16 21.52 -1.49
C LYS A 183 15.95 20.90 -2.21
N SER A 184 15.97 19.60 -2.41
CA SER A 184 14.87 18.83 -3.01
C SER A 184 13.58 18.98 -2.19
N THR A 185 13.68 18.89 -0.87
CA THR A 185 12.54 19.06 0.05
C THR A 185 11.95 20.47 -0.04
N ALA A 186 12.80 21.50 0.01
CA ALA A 186 12.35 22.89 -0.16
C ALA A 186 11.64 23.09 -1.50
N LYS A 187 12.20 22.52 -2.58
CA LYS A 187 11.59 22.63 -3.91
C LYS A 187 10.25 21.90 -4.01
N ILE A 188 10.11 20.74 -3.38
CA ILE A 188 8.83 20.03 -3.30
C ILE A 188 7.78 20.91 -2.61
N PHE A 189 8.12 21.57 -1.49
CA PHE A 189 7.17 22.47 -0.82
C PHE A 189 6.74 23.64 -1.72
N GLU A 190 7.67 24.25 -2.45
CA GLU A 190 7.32 25.30 -3.43
C GLU A 190 6.34 24.79 -4.49
N LEU A 191 6.59 23.61 -5.05
CA LEU A 191 5.73 23.00 -6.07
C LEU A 191 4.34 22.66 -5.52
N LEU A 192 4.27 22.15 -4.29
CA LEU A 192 2.99 21.84 -3.65
C LEU A 192 2.15 23.10 -3.39
N GLN A 193 2.80 24.20 -3.01
CA GLN A 193 2.12 25.47 -2.77
C GLN A 193 1.64 26.14 -4.05
N SER A 194 2.46 26.14 -5.11
CA SER A 194 2.11 26.80 -6.37
C SER A 194 0.94 26.13 -7.08
N GLU A 195 0.88 24.79 -7.11
CA GLU A 195 -0.27 24.04 -7.67
C GLU A 195 -1.55 24.30 -6.86
N THR A 196 -1.44 24.42 -5.53
CA THR A 196 -2.59 24.70 -4.67
C THR A 196 -3.14 26.12 -4.87
N GLN A 197 -2.29 27.10 -5.14
CA GLN A 197 -2.70 28.48 -5.43
C GLN A 197 -3.35 28.59 -6.82
N SER A 198 -2.74 27.99 -7.84
CA SER A 198 -3.30 27.95 -9.20
C SER A 198 -4.69 27.31 -9.26
N ASN A 199 -4.93 26.24 -8.48
CA ASN A 199 -6.25 25.61 -8.39
C ASN A 199 -7.31 26.48 -7.70
N LYS A 200 -6.92 27.37 -6.78
CA LYS A 200 -7.85 28.33 -6.16
C LYS A 200 -8.25 29.44 -7.10
N GLU A 201 -7.32 29.96 -7.89
CA GLU A 201 -7.57 31.03 -8.87
C GLU A 201 -8.46 30.58 -10.02
N ASN A 202 -8.36 29.32 -10.45
CA ASN A 202 -9.21 28.75 -11.50
C ASN A 202 -10.59 28.26 -11.01
N SER A 203 -10.87 28.33 -9.71
CA SER A 203 -12.17 27.91 -9.11
C SER A 203 -13.03 29.10 -8.65
N GLN A 204 -12.62 30.33 -8.97
CA GLN A 204 -13.38 31.58 -8.79
C GLN A 204 -13.98 32.04 -10.12
#